data_AF-A0A1V5LX28-F1
#
_entry.id   AF-A0A1V5LX28-F1
#
_cell.length_a   1.000
_cell.length_b   1.000
_cell.length_c   1.000
_cell.angle_alpha   90.00
_cell.angle_beta   90.00
_cell.angle_gamma   90.00
#
_symmetry.space_group_name_H-M   'P 1'
#
loop_
_entity.id
_entity.type
_entity.pdbx_description
1 polymer ?
#
loop_
_entity_poly.entity_id
_entity_poly.type
_entity_poly.pdbx_seq_one_letter_code
_entity_poly.pdbx_strand_id
1 'polypeptide(L)'
;MSYHAGTMDLFLDCVRLAELNGLRLSPAFMEKLYHGYAVEWKLMCPDGGMPPFGDCWFRGPYFLERARAVAALLGIPEAKWLAETLDPDHESPFAPMLIETLHYPSVGEDLAPAYQALVARKPATTDTTLPDSGYHVMREDWTRGSDYAAIEASAKGNLITSHGHGAFFDLLLYAKGRQITVGNGKGPDGVDDPERSWRHQTMSHTVAVVDGEHHLPLRSVYRFNGVVLPTVDEWISTEQFAYFSGVHEAYERLEHKVTGARRKLFYLRGGYWILIDRFTAAAPEHRHTYQQRFQLGVPGRILVDNRVVTDGDGGNILFVPLFGEAKVEPCPYPLGGDYADPDQLTFTQTRDGSGLFVTLLVPFTGACPDVQARFLDVEADDRAVDPFEITGLEIVITGQRDVYVDTHMHWNLPWRCAEYSGEERLFHSRL
;
A
#
# COMPACT_ATOMS: atom_id res chain seq x y z
N MET A 1 -12.19 0.57 -0.52
CA MET A 1 -12.77 -0.29 0.54
C MET A 1 -14.16 0.12 1.02
N SER A 2 -14.47 1.41 1.21
CA SER A 2 -15.80 1.79 1.74
C SER A 2 -16.98 1.33 0.85
N TYR A 3 -16.85 1.47 -0.48
CA TYR A 3 -17.83 0.93 -1.44
C TYR A 3 -17.88 -0.60 -1.49
N HIS A 4 -16.76 -1.28 -1.25
CA HIS A 4 -16.73 -2.74 -1.12
C HIS A 4 -17.61 -3.16 0.05
N ALA A 5 -17.38 -2.59 1.24
CA ALA A 5 -18.15 -2.89 2.44
C ALA A 5 -19.66 -2.69 2.21
N GLY A 6 -20.06 -1.52 1.68
CA GLY A 6 -21.48 -1.25 1.39
C GLY A 6 -22.09 -2.17 0.33
N THR A 7 -21.32 -2.56 -0.69
CA THR A 7 -21.80 -3.51 -1.71
C THR A 7 -21.98 -4.91 -1.12
N MET A 8 -21.07 -5.34 -0.25
CA MET A 8 -21.19 -6.62 0.46
C MET A 8 -22.44 -6.67 1.33
N ASP A 9 -22.77 -5.55 1.98
CA ASP A 9 -23.97 -5.45 2.83
C ASP A 9 -25.25 -5.58 2.00
N LEU A 10 -25.31 -4.98 0.81
CA LEU A 10 -26.44 -5.16 -0.10
C LEU A 10 -26.64 -6.64 -0.51
N PHE A 11 -25.55 -7.38 -0.71
CA PHE A 11 -25.65 -8.81 -1.01
C PHE A 11 -26.07 -9.64 0.21
N LEU A 12 -25.64 -9.24 1.41
CA LEU A 12 -26.07 -9.85 2.66
C LEU A 12 -27.57 -9.62 2.91
N ASP A 13 -28.08 -8.43 2.62
CA ASP A 13 -29.52 -8.12 2.66
C ASP A 13 -30.33 -9.03 1.75
N CYS A 14 -29.81 -9.35 0.55
CA CYS A 14 -30.46 -10.31 -0.35
C CYS A 14 -30.53 -11.72 0.26
N VAL A 15 -29.49 -12.18 0.95
CA VAL A 15 -29.52 -13.47 1.68
C VAL A 15 -30.64 -13.44 2.70
N ARG A 16 -30.69 -12.38 3.51
CA ARG A 16 -31.66 -12.28 4.60
C ARG A 16 -33.09 -12.20 4.07
N LEU A 17 -33.32 -11.41 3.04
CA LEU A 17 -34.64 -11.31 2.40
C LEU A 17 -35.09 -12.68 1.86
N ALA A 18 -34.18 -13.45 1.28
CA ALA A 18 -34.48 -14.80 0.82
C ALA A 18 -34.86 -15.72 2.00
N GLU A 19 -34.08 -15.73 3.08
CA GLU A 19 -34.33 -16.55 4.27
C GLU A 19 -35.68 -16.26 4.92
N LEU A 20 -36.02 -14.97 5.09
CA LEU A 20 -37.31 -14.53 5.66
C LEU A 20 -38.51 -15.00 4.83
N ASN A 21 -38.30 -15.29 3.54
CA ASN A 21 -39.32 -15.78 2.62
C ASN A 21 -39.20 -17.29 2.37
N GLY A 22 -38.42 -18.03 3.17
CA GLY A 22 -38.21 -19.47 3.00
C GLY A 22 -37.47 -19.85 1.72
N LEU A 23 -36.81 -18.89 1.08
CA LEU A 23 -35.98 -19.10 -0.10
C LEU A 23 -34.53 -19.34 0.33
N ARG A 24 -33.82 -20.15 -0.46
CA ARG A 24 -32.39 -20.38 -0.27
C ARG A 24 -31.65 -19.92 -1.52
N LEU A 25 -30.68 -19.04 -1.34
CA LEU A 25 -29.76 -18.68 -2.41
C LEU A 25 -28.81 -19.85 -2.71
N SER A 26 -28.22 -19.84 -3.89
CA SER A 26 -27.36 -20.95 -4.32
C SER A 26 -26.07 -21.02 -3.49
N PRO A 27 -25.48 -22.22 -3.32
CA PRO A 27 -24.19 -22.35 -2.64
C PRO A 27 -23.09 -21.49 -3.26
N ALA A 28 -23.08 -21.36 -4.59
CA ALA A 28 -22.13 -20.51 -5.32
C ALA A 28 -22.30 -19.00 -5.01
N PHE A 29 -23.53 -18.55 -4.69
CA PHE A 29 -23.75 -17.19 -4.22
C PHE A 29 -23.14 -16.99 -2.82
N MET A 30 -23.42 -17.93 -1.91
CA MET A 30 -22.92 -17.87 -0.53
C MET A 30 -21.39 -17.94 -0.47
N GLU A 31 -20.77 -18.76 -1.31
CA GLU A 31 -19.31 -18.84 -1.44
C GLU A 31 -18.69 -17.52 -1.89
N LYS A 32 -19.27 -16.87 -2.89
CA LYS A 32 -18.82 -15.54 -3.34
C LYS A 32 -19.00 -14.47 -2.27
N LEU A 33 -20.11 -14.52 -1.53
CA LEU A 33 -20.37 -13.62 -0.41
C LEU A 33 -19.31 -13.78 0.68
N TYR A 34 -19.00 -15.04 1.07
CA TYR A 34 -17.94 -15.36 2.01
C TYR A 34 -16.59 -14.80 1.55
N HIS A 35 -16.21 -15.03 0.29
CA HIS A 35 -14.95 -14.51 -0.24
C HIS A 35 -14.91 -12.99 -0.34
N GLY A 36 -16.05 -12.35 -0.64
CA GLY A 36 -16.17 -10.90 -0.65
C GLY A 36 -15.94 -10.30 0.75
N TYR A 37 -16.55 -10.86 1.79
CA TYR A 37 -16.29 -10.41 3.17
C TYR A 37 -14.89 -10.77 3.65
N ALA A 38 -14.31 -11.87 3.17
CA ALA A 38 -12.93 -12.24 3.49
C ALA A 38 -11.90 -11.20 3.01
N VAL A 39 -12.22 -10.36 2.03
CA VAL A 39 -11.35 -9.25 1.59
C VAL A 39 -11.09 -8.27 2.73
N GLU A 40 -12.06 -8.04 3.61
CA GLU A 40 -11.94 -7.05 4.69
C GLU A 40 -10.84 -7.44 5.67
N TRP A 41 -10.90 -8.64 6.26
CA TRP A 41 -9.83 -9.07 7.17
C TRP A 41 -8.49 -9.17 6.43
N LYS A 42 -8.48 -9.58 5.15
CA LYS A 42 -7.25 -9.71 4.35
C LYS A 42 -6.54 -8.38 4.12
N LEU A 43 -7.26 -7.27 4.06
CA LEU A 43 -6.69 -5.94 3.83
C LEU A 43 -6.54 -5.10 5.09
N MET A 44 -7.20 -5.49 6.19
CA MET A 44 -7.22 -4.75 7.45
C MET A 44 -5.80 -4.35 7.92
N CYS A 45 -5.68 -3.08 8.26
CA CYS A 45 -4.47 -2.43 8.76
C CYS A 45 -4.22 -2.79 10.24
N PRO A 46 -2.99 -2.57 10.76
CA PRO A 46 -2.64 -2.85 12.16
C PRO A 46 -3.50 -2.11 13.19
N ASP A 47 -4.08 -0.96 12.84
CA ASP A 47 -4.97 -0.18 13.70
C ASP A 47 -6.42 -0.70 13.72
N GLY A 48 -6.74 -1.71 12.90
CA GLY A 48 -8.09 -2.23 12.66
C GLY A 48 -8.83 -1.55 11.52
N GLY A 49 -8.23 -0.54 10.90
CA GLY A 49 -8.77 0.21 9.76
C GLY A 49 -8.61 -0.52 8.43
N MET A 50 -8.91 0.21 7.35
CA MET A 50 -8.69 -0.27 5.99
C MET A 50 -7.74 0.67 5.24
N PRO A 51 -7.01 0.17 4.22
CA PRO A 51 -6.23 1.03 3.35
C PRO A 51 -7.10 2.12 2.72
N PRO A 52 -6.77 3.40 2.90
CA PRO A 52 -7.61 4.53 2.48
C PRO A 52 -7.42 4.86 0.99
N PHE A 53 -7.40 3.84 0.13
CA PHE A 53 -7.29 4.02 -1.32
C PHE A 53 -8.62 4.47 -1.93
N GLY A 54 -8.57 5.50 -2.78
CA GLY A 54 -9.74 6.12 -3.39
C GLY A 54 -10.64 6.83 -2.38
N ASP A 55 -11.93 6.93 -2.70
CA ASP A 55 -12.96 7.40 -1.77
C ASP A 55 -13.17 6.33 -0.68
N CYS A 56 -12.37 6.39 0.38
CA CYS A 56 -12.52 5.58 1.58
C CYS A 56 -12.62 6.48 2.81
N TRP A 57 -13.61 6.24 3.69
CA TRP A 57 -13.94 7.13 4.80
C TRP A 57 -14.22 6.43 6.14
N PHE A 58 -14.23 5.09 6.18
CA PHE A 58 -14.47 4.34 7.42
C PHE A 58 -13.17 4.11 8.21
N ARG A 59 -13.24 4.19 9.55
CA ARG A 59 -12.11 4.05 10.49
C ARG A 59 -12.03 2.67 11.18
N GLY A 60 -10.95 2.45 11.92
CA GLY A 60 -10.64 1.20 12.64
C GLY A 60 -11.76 0.57 13.47
N PRO A 61 -12.43 1.31 14.39
CA PRO A 61 -13.49 0.72 15.21
C PRO A 61 -14.64 0.12 14.39
N TYR A 62 -14.99 0.74 13.26
CA TYR A 62 -16.07 0.26 12.40
C TYR A 62 -15.77 -1.10 11.77
N PHE A 63 -14.54 -1.31 11.28
CA PHE A 63 -14.19 -2.54 10.59
C PHE A 63 -13.88 -3.71 11.53
N LEU A 64 -13.40 -3.45 12.74
CA LEU A 64 -13.27 -4.49 13.76
C LEU A 64 -14.65 -5.04 14.14
N GLU A 65 -15.63 -4.16 14.31
CA GLU A 65 -17.02 -4.56 14.59
C GLU A 65 -17.65 -5.33 13.43
N ARG A 66 -17.45 -4.87 12.18
CA ARG A 66 -17.83 -5.67 11.00
C ARG A 66 -17.19 -7.04 11.03
N ALA A 67 -15.89 -7.15 11.32
CA ALA A 67 -15.19 -8.43 11.38
C ALA A 67 -15.84 -9.38 12.40
N ARG A 68 -16.28 -8.87 13.55
CA ARG A 68 -17.04 -9.66 14.54
C ARG A 68 -18.39 -10.13 13.99
N ALA A 69 -19.13 -9.23 13.34
CA ALA A 69 -20.47 -9.53 12.83
C ALA A 69 -20.44 -10.54 11.68
N VAL A 70 -19.53 -10.37 10.73
CA VAL A 70 -19.38 -11.28 9.59
C VAL A 70 -18.81 -12.63 10.02
N ALA A 71 -17.98 -12.66 11.07
CA ALA A 71 -17.56 -13.92 11.68
C ALA A 71 -18.78 -14.67 12.25
N ALA A 72 -19.67 -14.00 12.99
CA ALA A 72 -20.87 -14.61 13.56
C ALA A 72 -21.87 -15.07 12.48
N LEU A 73 -22.13 -14.23 11.47
CA LEU A 73 -23.14 -14.46 10.43
C LEU A 73 -22.69 -15.47 9.37
N LEU A 74 -21.42 -15.39 8.94
CA LEU A 74 -20.90 -16.17 7.81
C LEU A 74 -19.89 -17.24 8.23
N GLY A 75 -19.57 -17.33 9.52
CA GLY A 75 -18.62 -18.32 10.05
C GLY A 75 -17.20 -18.12 9.54
N ILE A 76 -16.73 -16.86 9.44
CA ILE A 76 -15.36 -16.53 8.99
C ILE A 76 -14.41 -16.53 10.20
N PRO A 77 -13.63 -17.60 10.46
CA PRO A 77 -12.84 -17.72 11.69
C PRO A 77 -11.62 -16.79 11.73
N GLU A 78 -11.08 -16.40 10.57
CA GLU A 78 -10.01 -15.39 10.47
C GLU A 78 -10.47 -14.01 10.92
N ALA A 79 -11.70 -13.63 10.59
CA ALA A 79 -12.26 -12.35 10.99
C ALA A 79 -12.45 -12.28 12.52
N LYS A 80 -12.91 -13.38 13.15
CA LYS A 80 -12.95 -13.50 14.62
C LYS A 80 -11.56 -13.37 15.22
N TRP A 81 -10.60 -14.17 14.74
CA TRP A 81 -9.24 -14.17 15.27
C TRP A 81 -8.59 -12.79 15.17
N LEU A 82 -8.77 -12.10 14.04
CA LEU A 82 -8.19 -10.78 13.83
C LEU A 82 -8.82 -9.73 14.75
N ALA A 83 -10.14 -9.75 14.90
CA ALA A 83 -10.84 -8.83 15.80
C ALA A 83 -10.40 -9.01 17.26
N GLU A 84 -10.27 -10.25 17.73
CA GLU A 84 -9.79 -10.57 19.08
C GLU A 84 -8.30 -10.24 19.27
N THR A 85 -7.50 -10.33 18.20
CA THR A 85 -6.05 -10.01 18.24
C THR A 85 -5.81 -8.51 18.29
N LEU A 86 -6.56 -7.74 17.50
CA LEU A 86 -6.40 -6.29 17.46
C LEU A 86 -7.15 -5.61 18.60
N ASP A 87 -8.23 -6.17 19.12
CA ASP A 87 -9.03 -5.51 20.15
C ASP A 87 -9.49 -6.55 21.20
N PRO A 88 -8.54 -7.03 22.04
CA PRO A 88 -8.76 -8.13 22.99
C PRO A 88 -9.62 -7.76 24.19
N ASP A 89 -9.63 -6.49 24.57
CA ASP A 89 -10.35 -5.99 25.77
C ASP A 89 -11.80 -5.59 25.46
N HIS A 90 -12.31 -5.93 24.28
CA HIS A 90 -13.63 -5.50 23.83
C HIS A 90 -14.76 -6.19 24.61
N GLU A 91 -15.43 -5.44 25.48
CA GLU A 91 -16.57 -5.93 26.26
C GLU A 91 -17.86 -5.94 25.40
N SER A 92 -18.27 -7.14 25.01
CA SER A 92 -19.48 -7.47 24.25
C SER A 92 -19.46 -7.10 22.75
N PRO A 93 -19.53 -8.09 21.84
CA PRO A 93 -19.68 -7.79 20.43
C PRO A 93 -21.10 -7.27 20.17
N PHE A 94 -21.24 -6.36 19.21
CA PHE A 94 -22.51 -5.89 18.65
C PHE A 94 -23.23 -4.77 19.44
N ALA A 95 -22.73 -3.54 19.35
CA ALA A 95 -23.60 -2.39 19.65
C ALA A 95 -24.78 -2.38 18.64
N PRO A 96 -26.02 -2.07 19.06
CA PRO A 96 -27.22 -2.10 18.19
C PRO A 96 -27.04 -1.35 16.86
N MET A 97 -26.33 -0.22 16.90
CA MET A 97 -26.02 0.62 15.74
C MET A 97 -25.19 -0.08 14.64
N LEU A 98 -24.33 -1.05 15.00
CA LEU A 98 -23.47 -1.73 14.03
C LEU A 98 -24.21 -2.80 13.24
N ILE A 99 -25.15 -3.50 13.87
CA ILE A 99 -26.00 -4.43 13.13
C ILE A 99 -26.99 -3.65 12.25
N GLU A 100 -27.48 -2.49 12.71
CA GLU A 100 -28.22 -1.55 11.85
C GLU A 100 -27.38 -1.05 10.66
N THR A 101 -26.06 -0.87 10.81
CA THR A 101 -25.17 -0.39 9.74
C THR A 101 -24.85 -1.45 8.68
N LEU A 102 -24.85 -2.74 9.05
CA LEU A 102 -24.82 -3.84 8.07
C LEU A 102 -26.14 -3.98 7.29
N HIS A 103 -27.13 -3.12 7.54
CA HIS A 103 -28.51 -3.17 7.01
C HIS A 103 -29.26 -4.47 7.32
N TYR A 104 -28.64 -5.37 8.10
CA TYR A 104 -29.27 -6.56 8.62
C TYR A 104 -30.34 -6.11 9.63
N PRO A 105 -31.64 -6.29 9.39
CA PRO A 105 -32.67 -5.89 10.34
C PRO A 105 -32.68 -6.89 11.50
N SER A 106 -31.68 -6.86 12.37
CA SER A 106 -31.74 -7.48 13.69
C SER A 106 -32.36 -6.49 14.66
N VAL A 107 -33.63 -6.15 14.44
CA VAL A 107 -34.42 -5.75 15.60
C VAL A 107 -34.58 -7.00 16.47
N GLY A 108 -33.53 -7.38 17.22
CA GLY A 108 -33.56 -8.41 18.28
C GLY A 108 -32.77 -9.72 18.10
N GLU A 109 -31.98 -9.95 17.05
CA GLU A 109 -31.16 -11.19 16.95
C GLU A 109 -29.80 -11.00 17.63
N ASP A 110 -29.55 -11.75 18.70
CA ASP A 110 -28.27 -11.75 19.41
C ASP A 110 -27.26 -12.66 18.69
N LEU A 111 -26.23 -12.04 18.10
CA LEU A 111 -25.15 -12.74 17.39
C LEU A 111 -24.05 -13.24 18.34
N ALA A 112 -24.06 -12.86 19.62
CA ALA A 112 -23.02 -13.23 20.59
C ALA A 112 -22.87 -14.76 20.74
N PRO A 113 -23.94 -15.57 20.82
CA PRO A 113 -23.79 -17.03 20.91
C PRO A 113 -23.09 -17.63 19.69
N ALA A 114 -23.43 -17.18 18.48
CA ALA A 114 -22.80 -17.65 17.25
C ALA A 114 -21.31 -17.24 17.19
N TYR A 115 -21.01 -16.00 17.56
CA TYR A 115 -19.64 -15.51 17.64
C TYR A 115 -18.80 -16.26 18.68
N GLN A 116 -19.35 -16.54 19.86
CA GLN A 116 -18.69 -17.28 20.94
C GLN A 116 -18.44 -18.75 20.57
N ALA A 117 -19.38 -19.37 19.85
CA ALA A 117 -19.25 -20.77 19.42
C ALA A 117 -18.23 -20.96 18.28
N LEU A 118 -17.99 -19.94 17.46
CA LEU A 118 -17.02 -20.01 16.37
C LEU A 118 -15.59 -20.12 16.92
N VAL A 119 -14.83 -21.10 16.44
CA VAL A 119 -13.41 -21.22 16.79
C VAL A 119 -12.59 -20.26 15.94
N ALA A 120 -11.91 -19.32 16.59
CA ALA A 120 -11.00 -18.37 15.94
C ALA A 120 -9.83 -19.11 15.24
N ARG A 121 -9.47 -18.67 14.03
CA ARG A 121 -8.33 -19.23 13.28
C ARG A 121 -7.40 -18.13 12.80
N LYS A 122 -6.13 -18.18 13.20
CA LYS A 122 -5.10 -17.30 12.65
C LYS A 122 -4.99 -17.46 11.13
N PRO A 123 -4.91 -16.38 10.35
CA PRO A 123 -4.63 -16.47 8.93
C PRO A 123 -3.34 -17.27 8.65
N ALA A 124 -3.39 -18.14 7.64
CA ALA A 124 -2.27 -19.02 7.30
C ALA A 124 -1.07 -18.28 6.69
N THR A 125 -1.32 -17.14 6.05
CA THR A 125 -0.29 -16.28 5.46
C THR A 125 -0.33 -14.90 6.10
N THR A 126 0.81 -14.21 6.08
CA THR A 126 0.89 -12.80 6.49
C THR A 126 0.44 -11.90 5.35
N ASP A 127 0.92 -12.17 4.14
CA ASP A 127 0.67 -11.33 2.99
C ASP A 127 -0.67 -11.60 2.31
N THR A 128 -1.18 -10.59 1.62
CA THR A 128 -2.40 -10.66 0.82
C THR A 128 -2.09 -10.21 -0.61
N THR A 129 -2.56 -10.98 -1.60
CA THR A 129 -2.67 -10.51 -2.98
C THR A 129 -4.09 -10.72 -3.48
N LEU A 130 -4.64 -9.69 -4.12
CA LEU A 130 -5.93 -9.71 -4.82
C LEU A 130 -5.69 -9.25 -6.26
N PRO A 131 -5.16 -10.12 -7.15
CA PRO A 131 -4.69 -9.71 -8.48
C PRO A 131 -5.75 -9.02 -9.33
N ASP A 132 -6.99 -9.52 -9.32
CA ASP A 132 -8.09 -8.96 -10.12
C ASP A 132 -8.51 -7.56 -9.64
N SER A 133 -8.36 -7.29 -8.34
CA SER A 133 -8.66 -5.98 -7.74
C SER A 133 -7.43 -5.08 -7.63
N GLY A 134 -6.22 -5.61 -7.91
CA GLY A 134 -4.96 -4.90 -7.82
C GLY A 134 -4.53 -4.51 -6.41
N TYR A 135 -4.82 -5.30 -5.37
CA TYR A 135 -4.32 -5.02 -4.01
C TYR A 135 -3.21 -5.99 -3.61
N HIS A 136 -2.09 -5.44 -3.14
CA HIS A 136 -0.94 -6.20 -2.68
C HIS A 136 -0.54 -5.71 -1.29
N VAL A 137 -0.50 -6.60 -0.32
CA VAL A 137 -0.17 -6.28 1.07
C VAL A 137 0.96 -7.18 1.54
N MET A 138 1.99 -6.55 2.09
CA MET A 138 3.07 -7.21 2.80
C MET A 138 3.04 -6.79 4.28
N ARG A 139 3.18 -7.73 5.20
CA ARG A 139 3.14 -7.42 6.65
C ARG A 139 4.03 -8.34 7.48
N GLU A 140 4.53 -7.86 8.61
CA GLU A 140 5.31 -8.68 9.55
C GLU A 140 4.44 -9.77 10.18
N ASP A 141 3.31 -9.35 10.75
CA ASP A 141 2.32 -10.23 11.35
C ASP A 141 0.92 -9.57 11.31
N TRP A 142 0.03 -9.99 12.19
CA TRP A 142 -1.35 -9.49 12.26
C TRP A 142 -1.65 -8.73 13.55
N THR A 143 -0.61 -8.36 14.30
CA THR A 143 -0.74 -7.65 15.57
C THR A 143 -0.83 -6.14 15.36
N ARG A 144 -1.24 -5.41 16.40
CA ARG A 144 -1.24 -3.94 16.40
C ARG A 144 0.14 -3.33 16.16
N GLY A 145 1.21 -4.03 16.51
CA GLY A 145 2.59 -3.57 16.35
C GLY A 145 3.20 -3.90 14.99
N SER A 146 2.45 -4.51 14.07
CA SER A 146 3.00 -4.97 12.80
C SER A 146 3.50 -3.83 11.93
N ASP A 147 4.65 -4.06 11.29
CA ASP A 147 4.97 -3.41 10.03
C ASP A 147 3.97 -3.87 8.95
N TYR A 148 3.49 -2.94 8.13
CA TYR A 148 2.51 -3.22 7.08
C TYR A 148 2.73 -2.28 5.90
N ALA A 149 2.70 -2.80 4.69
CA ALA A 149 2.63 -2.01 3.48
C ALA A 149 1.54 -2.51 2.54
N ALA A 150 0.73 -1.61 1.99
CA ALA A 150 -0.23 -1.92 0.94
C ALA A 150 0.06 -1.09 -0.31
N ILE A 151 -0.05 -1.74 -1.46
CA ILE A 151 0.10 -1.12 -2.78
C ILE A 151 -1.18 -1.34 -3.59
N GLU A 152 -1.67 -0.26 -4.18
CA GLU A 152 -2.82 -0.26 -5.07
C GLU A 152 -2.37 -0.22 -6.55
N ALA A 153 -2.67 -1.30 -7.26
CA ALA A 153 -2.27 -1.60 -8.63
C ALA A 153 -3.48 -1.93 -9.52
N SER A 154 -4.67 -1.38 -9.23
CA SER A 154 -5.86 -1.65 -10.03
C SER A 154 -5.82 -0.94 -11.38
N ALA A 155 -6.42 -1.58 -12.38
CA ALA A 155 -6.70 -0.97 -13.68
C ALA A 155 -7.66 0.22 -13.52
N LYS A 156 -7.34 1.35 -14.16
CA LYS A 156 -8.18 2.55 -14.13
C LYS A 156 -8.44 3.06 -15.54
N GLY A 157 -9.69 3.42 -15.83
CA GLY A 157 -10.08 3.88 -17.15
C GLY A 157 -11.59 3.87 -17.40
N ASN A 158 -12.01 3.91 -18.67
CA ASN A 158 -13.38 4.25 -19.10
C ASN A 158 -14.52 3.37 -18.52
N LEU A 159 -14.23 2.15 -18.07
CA LEU A 159 -15.22 1.25 -17.46
C LEU A 159 -15.25 1.33 -15.92
N ILE A 160 -14.13 1.72 -15.29
CA ILE A 160 -13.95 1.79 -13.83
C ILE A 160 -13.57 3.24 -13.50
N THR A 161 -14.56 4.10 -13.30
CA THR A 161 -14.31 5.54 -13.17
C THR A 161 -14.81 6.16 -11.86
N SER A 162 -15.66 5.48 -11.10
CA SER A 162 -16.21 6.06 -9.87
C SER A 162 -15.33 5.70 -8.68
N HIS A 163 -15.01 6.70 -7.84
CA HIS A 163 -14.42 6.54 -6.50
C HIS A 163 -12.96 6.07 -6.43
N GLY A 164 -12.35 5.71 -7.56
CA GLY A 164 -10.90 5.57 -7.67
C GLY A 164 -10.23 6.93 -7.86
N HIS A 165 -8.96 7.04 -7.48
CA HIS A 165 -8.15 8.22 -7.72
C HIS A 165 -7.15 7.99 -8.86
N GLY A 166 -6.66 9.07 -9.49
CA GLY A 166 -5.76 9.02 -10.66
C GLY A 166 -4.31 8.63 -10.34
N ALA A 167 -4.09 7.84 -9.31
CA ALA A 167 -2.78 7.35 -8.87
C ALA A 167 -2.63 5.86 -9.19
N PHE A 168 -1.40 5.41 -9.43
CA PHE A 168 -1.07 3.98 -9.52
C PHE A 168 0.11 3.70 -8.61
N PHE A 169 0.12 2.51 -8.04
CA PHE A 169 1.09 2.07 -7.05
C PHE A 169 1.16 3.01 -5.84
N ASP A 170 0.00 3.56 -5.44
CA ASP A 170 -0.11 4.30 -4.20
C ASP A 170 0.26 3.39 -3.03
N LEU A 171 1.11 3.89 -2.15
CA LEU A 171 1.76 3.12 -1.11
C LEU A 171 1.32 3.61 0.28
N LEU A 172 0.65 2.72 0.99
CA LEU A 172 0.34 2.86 2.40
C LEU A 172 1.40 2.16 3.25
N LEU A 173 1.93 2.83 4.25
CA LEU A 173 2.95 2.31 5.16
C LEU A 173 2.53 2.47 6.62
N TYR A 174 2.67 1.39 7.37
CA TYR A 174 2.70 1.38 8.82
C TYR A 174 4.06 0.86 9.26
N ALA A 175 4.72 1.61 10.13
CA ALA A 175 5.95 1.19 10.80
C ALA A 175 5.63 0.94 12.26
N LYS A 176 5.93 -0.28 12.74
CA LYS A 176 5.70 -0.69 14.14
C LYS A 176 4.31 -0.33 14.65
N GLY A 177 3.29 -0.61 13.83
CA GLY A 177 1.88 -0.38 14.15
C GLY A 177 1.36 1.04 13.94
N ARG A 178 2.22 2.04 13.72
CA ARG A 178 1.81 3.42 13.48
C ARG A 178 1.70 3.69 11.99
N GLN A 179 0.59 4.29 11.56
CA GLN A 179 0.42 4.74 10.19
C GLN A 179 1.42 5.87 9.88
N ILE A 180 2.35 5.61 8.96
CA ILE A 180 3.38 6.56 8.54
C ILE A 180 2.93 7.35 7.32
N THR A 181 2.45 6.67 6.28
CA THR A 181 1.82 7.34 5.15
C THR A 181 0.31 7.27 5.26
N VAL A 182 -0.37 8.34 4.86
CA VAL A 182 -1.83 8.44 4.93
C VAL A 182 -2.42 8.66 3.55
N GLY A 183 -3.63 8.17 3.35
CA GLY A 183 -4.43 8.56 2.19
C GLY A 183 -5.03 9.94 2.43
N ASN A 184 -5.15 10.73 1.37
CA ASN A 184 -5.83 12.02 1.43
C ASN A 184 -7.37 11.91 1.36
N GLY A 185 -7.92 10.69 1.37
CA GLY A 185 -9.35 10.40 1.49
C GLY A 185 -10.23 11.00 0.39
N LYS A 186 -11.54 10.91 0.59
CA LYS A 186 -12.57 11.35 -0.37
C LYS A 186 -12.63 12.88 -0.57
N GLY A 187 -12.34 13.65 0.47
CA GLY A 187 -12.63 15.09 0.52
C GLY A 187 -14.13 15.41 0.60
N PRO A 188 -14.49 16.71 0.49
CA PRO A 188 -15.88 17.17 0.51
C PRO A 188 -16.69 16.66 -0.70
N ASP A 189 -18.02 16.73 -0.59
CA ASP A 189 -18.98 16.20 -1.58
C ASP A 189 -19.28 17.15 -2.77
N GLY A 190 -18.40 18.11 -3.05
CA GLY A 190 -18.57 19.06 -4.17
C GLY A 190 -17.87 18.60 -5.45
N VAL A 191 -18.62 18.46 -6.55
CA VAL A 191 -18.07 18.02 -7.86
C VAL A 191 -17.02 18.99 -8.42
N ASP A 192 -17.20 20.29 -8.17
CA ASP A 192 -16.29 21.37 -8.60
C ASP A 192 -15.45 21.91 -7.43
N ASP A 193 -15.37 21.17 -6.32
CA ASP A 193 -14.60 21.58 -5.15
C ASP A 193 -13.08 21.39 -5.44
N PRO A 194 -12.25 22.44 -5.25
CA PRO A 194 -10.81 22.36 -5.50
C PRO A 194 -10.08 21.34 -4.62
N GLU A 195 -10.50 21.19 -3.36
CA GLU A 195 -9.95 20.19 -2.44
C GLU A 195 -10.30 18.78 -2.93
N ARG A 196 -11.58 18.53 -3.24
CA ARG A 196 -12.01 17.23 -3.80
C ARG A 196 -11.20 16.89 -5.05
N SER A 197 -11.08 17.85 -5.96
CA SER A 197 -10.34 17.69 -7.21
C SER A 197 -8.88 17.32 -6.96
N TRP A 198 -8.21 18.02 -6.04
CA TRP A 198 -6.82 17.73 -5.68
C TRP A 198 -6.65 16.36 -5.01
N ARG A 199 -7.56 15.97 -4.11
CA ARG A 199 -7.54 14.65 -3.44
C ARG A 199 -7.69 13.48 -4.41
N HIS A 200 -8.28 13.69 -5.59
CA HIS A 200 -8.40 12.65 -6.62
C HIS A 200 -7.19 12.59 -7.57
N GLN A 201 -6.32 13.60 -7.54
CA GLN A 201 -5.14 13.68 -8.41
C GLN A 201 -3.97 12.85 -7.87
N THR A 202 -3.07 12.44 -8.77
CA THR A 202 -1.83 11.73 -8.44
C THR A 202 -1.01 12.40 -7.33
N MET A 203 -0.96 13.73 -7.29
CA MET A 203 -0.05 14.47 -6.39
C MET A 203 -0.44 14.41 -4.91
N SER A 204 -1.66 13.98 -4.60
CA SER A 204 -2.15 13.76 -3.23
C SER A 204 -1.90 12.33 -2.73
N HIS A 205 -1.05 11.56 -3.40
CA HIS A 205 -0.79 10.15 -3.09
C HIS A 205 0.69 9.90 -2.84
N THR A 206 1.02 8.73 -2.28
CA THR A 206 2.40 8.28 -2.09
C THR A 206 2.84 7.52 -3.33
N VAL A 207 3.31 8.26 -4.33
CA VAL A 207 3.58 7.78 -5.70
C VAL A 207 4.84 8.40 -6.28
N ALA A 208 5.31 7.89 -7.41
CA ALA A 208 6.45 8.45 -8.13
C ALA A 208 5.97 9.12 -9.42
N VAL A 209 6.42 10.35 -9.67
CA VAL A 209 5.91 11.19 -10.76
C VAL A 209 6.99 11.73 -11.68
N VAL A 210 6.60 12.07 -12.91
CA VAL A 210 7.45 12.66 -13.96
C VAL A 210 6.90 14.06 -14.29
N ASP A 211 7.76 15.07 -14.34
CA ASP A 211 7.49 16.44 -14.80
C ASP A 211 6.29 17.14 -14.13
N GLY A 212 5.96 16.74 -12.90
CA GLY A 212 4.77 17.26 -12.21
C GLY A 212 3.44 16.82 -12.84
N GLU A 213 3.46 15.80 -13.69
CA GLU A 213 2.31 15.29 -14.43
C GLU A 213 1.61 14.15 -13.69
N HIS A 214 0.27 14.11 -13.82
CA HIS A 214 -0.55 13.06 -13.26
C HIS A 214 -0.42 11.74 -14.02
N HIS A 215 -0.50 10.61 -13.33
CA HIS A 215 -0.52 9.30 -14.00
C HIS A 215 -1.74 9.21 -14.91
N LEU A 216 -2.90 9.57 -14.38
CA LEU A 216 -4.15 9.58 -15.12
C LEU A 216 -4.87 10.92 -14.92
N PRO A 217 -4.76 11.86 -15.88
CA PRO A 217 -5.46 13.14 -15.79
C PRO A 217 -6.97 12.95 -15.59
N LEU A 218 -7.58 13.81 -14.78
CA LEU A 218 -9.01 13.75 -14.50
C LEU A 218 -9.77 14.58 -15.54
N ARG A 219 -10.91 14.04 -16.02
CA ARG A 219 -11.93 14.83 -16.73
C ARG A 219 -12.94 15.41 -15.74
N SER A 220 -13.24 14.68 -14.67
CA SER A 220 -13.96 15.13 -13.48
C SER A 220 -13.62 14.21 -12.30
N VAL A 221 -14.09 14.53 -11.10
CA VAL A 221 -13.90 13.68 -9.90
C VAL A 221 -14.49 12.27 -10.01
N TYR A 222 -15.25 11.96 -11.07
CA TYR A 222 -15.80 10.62 -11.36
C TYR A 222 -15.38 10.05 -12.71
N ARG A 223 -14.49 10.73 -13.44
CA ARG A 223 -14.10 10.36 -14.81
C ARG A 223 -12.64 10.65 -15.07
N PHE A 224 -11.91 9.64 -15.50
CA PHE A 224 -10.56 9.75 -16.01
C PHE A 224 -10.54 10.21 -17.47
N ASN A 225 -9.47 10.89 -17.87
CA ASN A 225 -9.19 11.31 -19.23
C ASN A 225 -8.18 10.36 -19.92
N GLY A 226 -8.44 9.05 -19.82
CA GLY A 226 -7.56 8.03 -20.35
C GLY A 226 -7.82 6.66 -19.73
N VAL A 227 -7.04 5.68 -20.15
CA VAL A 227 -7.00 4.34 -19.58
C VAL A 227 -5.55 3.96 -19.40
N VAL A 228 -5.21 3.44 -18.23
CA VAL A 228 -3.89 2.85 -17.94
C VAL A 228 -4.12 1.53 -17.23
N LEU A 229 -3.43 0.49 -17.71
CA LEU A 229 -3.54 -0.87 -17.18
C LEU A 229 -2.19 -1.24 -16.56
N PRO A 230 -1.97 -0.94 -15.25
CA PRO A 230 -0.72 -1.30 -14.61
C PRO A 230 -0.56 -2.82 -14.64
N THR A 231 0.68 -3.26 -14.86
CA THR A 231 1.05 -4.67 -14.81
C THR A 231 1.89 -4.93 -13.59
N VAL A 232 1.48 -5.89 -12.76
CA VAL A 232 2.33 -6.43 -11.69
C VAL A 232 3.08 -7.61 -12.30
N ASP A 233 4.35 -7.41 -12.64
CA ASP A 233 5.15 -8.45 -13.29
C ASP A 233 5.70 -9.47 -12.29
N GLU A 234 5.78 -9.12 -11.00
CA GLU A 234 6.22 -10.06 -9.99
C GLU A 234 5.66 -9.75 -8.60
N TRP A 235 5.26 -10.82 -7.90
CA TRP A 235 4.89 -10.83 -6.50
C TRP A 235 5.50 -12.06 -5.82
N ILE A 236 6.35 -11.83 -4.82
CA ILE A 236 6.98 -12.89 -4.03
C ILE A 236 6.56 -12.71 -2.58
N SER A 237 6.15 -13.80 -1.95
CA SER A 237 5.83 -13.85 -0.53
C SER A 237 6.51 -15.06 0.10
N THR A 238 7.44 -14.81 1.02
CA THR A 238 8.17 -15.85 1.76
C THR A 238 8.13 -15.55 3.26
N GLU A 239 8.60 -16.48 4.09
CA GLU A 239 8.74 -16.22 5.54
C GLU A 239 9.74 -15.10 5.85
N GLN A 240 10.77 -14.91 5.01
CA GLN A 240 11.85 -13.96 5.28
C GLN A 240 11.59 -12.58 4.67
N PHE A 241 10.98 -12.55 3.49
CA PHE A 241 10.73 -11.30 2.75
C PHE A 241 9.48 -11.36 1.88
N ALA A 242 9.01 -10.19 1.47
CA ALA A 242 8.04 -10.00 0.40
C ALA A 242 8.60 -9.06 -0.67
N TYR A 243 8.15 -9.21 -1.91
CA TYR A 243 8.59 -8.35 -3.01
C TYR A 243 7.44 -8.08 -3.98
N PHE A 244 7.32 -6.81 -4.37
CA PHE A 244 6.42 -6.33 -5.40
C PHE A 244 7.23 -5.69 -6.53
N SER A 245 6.88 -5.97 -7.78
CA SER A 245 7.30 -5.20 -8.95
C SER A 245 6.10 -4.93 -9.84
N GLY A 246 5.83 -3.66 -10.11
CA GLY A 246 4.78 -3.23 -11.01
C GLY A 246 5.24 -2.11 -11.94
N VAL A 247 4.69 -2.08 -13.15
CA VAL A 247 4.99 -1.08 -14.19
C VAL A 247 3.71 -0.52 -14.80
N HIS A 248 3.73 0.75 -15.17
CA HIS A 248 2.68 1.39 -15.97
C HIS A 248 3.24 2.38 -16.99
N GLU A 249 2.45 2.66 -18.01
CA GLU A 249 2.77 3.46 -19.20
C GLU A 249 2.17 4.88 -19.17
N ALA A 250 1.71 5.33 -18.00
CA ALA A 250 1.01 6.61 -17.79
C ALA A 250 1.67 7.85 -18.43
N TYR A 251 2.99 7.83 -18.60
CA TYR A 251 3.79 8.94 -19.11
C TYR A 251 4.18 8.81 -20.59
N GLU A 252 3.70 7.77 -21.28
CA GLU A 252 3.86 7.59 -22.73
C GLU A 252 3.13 8.69 -23.54
N ARG A 253 2.19 9.38 -22.90
CA ARG A 253 1.43 10.52 -23.46
C ARG A 253 2.20 11.84 -23.49
N LEU A 254 3.31 11.95 -22.76
CA LEU A 254 4.08 13.19 -22.67
C LEU A 254 4.79 13.48 -24.01
N GLU A 255 5.07 14.76 -24.28
CA GLU A 255 5.84 15.16 -25.47
C GLU A 255 7.23 14.50 -25.46
N HIS A 256 7.97 14.69 -24.37
CA HIS A 256 9.13 13.89 -24.05
C HIS A 256 8.63 12.64 -23.29
N LYS A 257 8.57 11.52 -23.99
CA LYS A 257 7.95 10.31 -23.46
C LYS A 257 8.80 9.63 -22.40
N VAL A 258 8.12 9.13 -21.37
CA VAL A 258 8.65 8.10 -20.45
C VAL A 258 7.82 6.83 -20.67
N THR A 259 8.44 5.85 -21.31
CA THR A 259 7.76 4.65 -21.85
C THR A 259 7.37 3.65 -20.78
N GLY A 260 8.00 3.72 -19.60
CA GLY A 260 7.66 2.90 -18.45
C GLY A 260 8.05 3.57 -17.15
N ALA A 261 7.11 3.59 -16.20
CA ALA A 261 7.34 3.92 -14.81
C ALA A 261 7.09 2.68 -13.96
N ARG A 262 8.14 2.22 -13.28
CA ARG A 262 8.15 0.97 -12.53
C ARG A 262 8.41 1.27 -11.07
N ARG A 263 7.55 0.74 -10.19
CA ARG A 263 7.73 0.76 -8.74
C ARG A 263 8.00 -0.65 -8.25
N LYS A 264 9.00 -0.78 -7.39
CA LYS A 264 9.32 -2.03 -6.71
C LYS A 264 9.42 -1.80 -5.21
N LEU A 265 8.92 -2.74 -4.44
CA LEU A 265 9.01 -2.71 -2.99
C LEU A 265 9.47 -4.08 -2.50
N PHE A 266 10.70 -4.13 -2.01
CA PHE A 266 11.21 -5.27 -1.25
C PHE A 266 10.98 -5.00 0.23
N TYR A 267 10.49 -6.00 0.96
CA TYR A 267 10.33 -5.94 2.41
C TYR A 267 11.04 -7.10 3.06
N LEU A 268 12.09 -6.81 3.83
CA LEU A 268 12.70 -7.77 4.72
C LEU A 268 11.91 -7.78 6.03
N ARG A 269 11.25 -8.90 6.35
CA ARG A 269 10.29 -8.95 7.46
C ARG A 269 10.95 -8.58 8.79
N GLY A 270 10.27 -7.71 9.54
CA GLY A 270 10.75 -7.14 10.80
C GLY A 270 11.99 -6.25 10.67
N GLY A 271 12.51 -6.03 9.45
CA GLY A 271 13.72 -5.27 9.16
C GLY A 271 13.41 -3.91 8.54
N TYR A 272 13.32 -3.85 7.22
CA TYR A 272 13.20 -2.61 6.46
C TYR A 272 12.58 -2.87 5.08
N TRP A 273 12.19 -1.79 4.40
CA TRP A 273 11.83 -1.83 2.98
C TRP A 273 12.90 -1.17 2.10
N ILE A 274 13.02 -1.65 0.87
CA ILE A 274 13.72 -0.96 -0.21
C ILE A 274 12.67 -0.60 -1.27
N LEU A 275 12.46 0.71 -1.47
CA LEU A 275 11.58 1.24 -2.49
C LEU A 275 12.41 1.71 -3.69
N ILE A 276 12.16 1.12 -4.86
CA ILE A 276 12.83 1.48 -6.12
C ILE A 276 11.79 2.01 -7.09
N ASP A 277 11.97 3.24 -7.56
CA ASP A 277 11.20 3.81 -8.66
C ASP A 277 12.12 4.01 -9.88
N ARG A 278 11.80 3.34 -11.00
CA ARG A 278 12.55 3.38 -12.26
C ARG A 278 11.70 3.97 -13.36
N PHE A 279 12.26 4.94 -14.07
CA PHE A 279 11.63 5.61 -15.19
C PHE A 279 12.46 5.41 -16.45
N THR A 280 11.87 4.84 -17.49
CA THR A 280 12.53 4.62 -18.79
C THR A 280 12.15 5.75 -19.73
N ALA A 281 13.07 6.69 -19.96
CA ALA A 281 12.87 7.74 -20.95
C ALA A 281 12.96 7.16 -22.37
N ALA A 282 12.19 7.71 -23.31
CA ALA A 282 12.21 7.28 -24.70
C ALA A 282 13.53 7.62 -25.42
N ALA A 283 14.27 8.63 -24.94
CA ALA A 283 15.56 9.03 -25.48
C ALA A 283 16.48 9.57 -24.36
N PRO A 284 17.80 9.35 -24.44
CA PRO A 284 18.76 9.78 -23.41
C PRO A 284 18.91 11.31 -23.31
N GLU A 285 18.58 12.06 -24.34
CA GLU A 285 18.61 13.53 -24.37
C GLU A 285 17.34 14.19 -23.82
N HIS A 286 16.27 13.42 -23.59
CA HIS A 286 15.03 13.97 -23.04
C HIS A 286 15.23 14.32 -21.57
N ARG A 287 15.10 15.62 -21.26
CA ARG A 287 15.23 16.11 -19.90
C ARG A 287 13.93 15.97 -19.13
N HIS A 288 14.01 15.40 -17.94
CA HIS A 288 12.88 15.16 -17.05
C HIS A 288 13.18 15.56 -15.60
N THR A 289 12.13 15.91 -14.87
CA THR A 289 12.13 16.02 -13.41
C THR A 289 11.35 14.84 -12.84
N TYR A 290 12.06 13.92 -12.21
CA TYR A 290 11.48 12.78 -11.53
C TYR A 290 11.30 13.08 -10.06
N GLN A 291 10.21 12.60 -9.46
CA GLN A 291 9.95 12.78 -8.04
C GLN A 291 9.41 11.51 -7.40
N GLN A 292 9.89 11.17 -6.19
CA GLN A 292 9.28 10.18 -5.31
C GLN A 292 8.56 10.91 -4.19
N ARG A 293 7.22 10.79 -4.11
CA ARG A 293 6.35 11.55 -3.21
C ARG A 293 5.75 10.65 -2.14
N PHE A 294 5.61 11.18 -0.93
CA PHE A 294 4.98 10.53 0.22
C PHE A 294 4.05 11.51 0.94
N GLN A 295 2.88 11.02 1.34
CA GLN A 295 1.94 11.76 2.18
C GLN A 295 2.13 11.29 3.63
N LEU A 296 2.97 11.99 4.38
CA LEU A 296 3.33 11.63 5.76
C LEU A 296 2.21 12.03 6.71
N GLY A 297 1.59 11.05 7.39
CA GLY A 297 0.61 11.30 8.47
C GLY A 297 1.25 11.66 9.81
N VAL A 298 2.57 11.83 9.82
CA VAL A 298 3.40 12.08 11.01
C VAL A 298 4.43 13.15 10.64
N PRO A 299 4.86 14.00 11.59
CA PRO A 299 5.85 15.03 11.31
C PRO A 299 7.15 14.41 10.78
N GLY A 300 7.64 14.94 9.65
CA GLY A 300 8.91 14.56 9.04
C GLY A 300 9.94 15.68 9.14
N ARG A 301 11.17 15.35 9.54
CA ARG A 301 12.29 16.31 9.56
C ARG A 301 13.40 15.85 8.63
N ILE A 302 13.82 16.76 7.75
CA ILE A 302 15.00 16.56 6.91
C ILE A 302 16.26 16.65 7.77
N LEU A 303 17.12 15.67 7.63
CA LEU A 303 18.45 15.57 8.24
C LEU A 303 19.52 15.92 7.19
N VAL A 304 20.79 15.71 7.55
CA VAL A 304 21.89 15.78 6.58
C VAL A 304 21.73 14.73 5.48
N ASP A 305 22.31 15.02 4.32
CA ASP A 305 22.32 14.12 3.15
C ASP A 305 20.92 13.72 2.64
N ASN A 306 19.95 14.64 2.74
CA ASN A 306 18.55 14.45 2.30
C ASN A 306 17.78 13.34 3.02
N ARG A 307 18.33 12.74 4.08
CA ARG A 307 17.59 11.76 4.89
C ARG A 307 16.41 12.41 5.58
N VAL A 308 15.33 11.68 5.80
CA VAL A 308 14.16 12.20 6.50
C VAL A 308 13.77 11.25 7.61
N VAL A 309 13.60 11.78 8.81
CA VAL A 309 13.18 11.00 9.99
C VAL A 309 11.80 11.46 10.43
N THR A 310 10.92 10.52 10.73
CA THR A 310 9.65 10.84 11.39
C THR A 310 9.82 10.84 12.90
N ASP A 311 8.98 11.60 13.60
CA ASP A 311 9.00 11.69 15.06
C ASP A 311 7.60 11.49 15.67
N GLY A 312 7.58 11.19 16.96
CA GLY A 312 6.37 11.00 17.77
C GLY A 312 6.32 9.65 18.48
N ASP A 313 5.30 9.48 19.31
CA ASP A 313 5.15 8.29 20.14
C ASP A 313 4.89 7.02 19.31
N GLY A 314 5.53 5.93 19.69
CA GLY A 314 5.40 4.63 19.04
C GLY A 314 6.32 4.44 17.83
N GLY A 315 5.76 3.91 16.75
CA GLY A 315 6.50 3.60 15.52
C GLY A 315 6.92 4.85 14.74
N ASN A 316 8.12 4.81 14.19
CA ASN A 316 8.70 5.84 13.33
C ASN A 316 9.44 5.18 12.16
N ILE A 317 9.81 5.99 11.16
CA ILE A 317 10.58 5.52 10.02
C ILE A 317 11.71 6.50 9.69
N LEU A 318 12.84 5.96 9.26
CA LEU A 318 13.94 6.71 8.65
C LEU A 318 13.93 6.43 7.14
N PHE A 319 13.75 7.48 6.35
CA PHE A 319 13.94 7.49 4.90
C PHE A 319 15.41 7.78 4.61
N VAL A 320 16.09 6.84 3.94
CA VAL A 320 17.47 6.99 3.49
C VAL A 320 17.48 6.95 1.95
N PRO A 321 17.36 8.10 1.28
CA PRO A 321 17.45 8.18 -0.17
C PRO A 321 18.90 8.01 -0.62
N LEU A 322 19.13 7.23 -1.68
CA LEU A 322 20.43 7.24 -2.40
C LEU A 322 20.45 8.25 -3.55
N PHE A 323 19.27 8.76 -3.95
CA PHE A 323 19.13 9.81 -4.95
C PHE A 323 18.03 10.80 -4.57
N GLY A 324 18.22 12.04 -5.03
CA GLY A 324 17.22 13.09 -4.98
C GLY A 324 17.36 14.02 -3.77
N GLU A 325 16.92 15.25 -3.98
CA GLU A 325 16.88 16.28 -2.96
C GLU A 325 15.56 16.20 -2.20
N ALA A 326 15.63 16.21 -0.87
CA ALA A 326 14.46 16.10 -0.01
C ALA A 326 13.79 17.46 0.18
N LYS A 327 12.46 17.45 0.15
CA LYS A 327 11.62 18.58 0.53
C LYS A 327 10.42 18.07 1.33
N VAL A 328 10.10 18.75 2.43
CA VAL A 328 8.91 18.48 3.24
C VAL A 328 8.07 19.76 3.25
N GLU A 329 6.82 19.65 2.81
CA GLU A 329 5.88 20.77 2.71
C GLU A 329 4.54 20.40 3.33
N PRO A 330 3.80 21.33 3.93
CA PRO A 330 2.46 21.02 4.43
C PRO A 330 1.53 20.62 3.27
N CYS A 331 0.57 19.74 3.54
CA CYS A 331 -0.49 19.45 2.57
C CYS A 331 -1.27 20.73 2.21
N PRO A 332 -1.51 20.99 0.91
CA PRO A 332 -2.25 22.18 0.47
C PRO A 332 -3.72 22.17 0.90
N TYR A 333 -4.27 20.99 1.19
CA TYR A 333 -5.63 20.79 1.67
C TYR A 333 -5.62 19.88 2.91
N PRO A 334 -5.34 20.43 4.11
CA PRO A 334 -5.37 19.67 5.36
C PRO A 334 -6.72 18.94 5.53
N LEU A 335 -6.70 17.75 6.14
CA LEU A 335 -7.90 16.93 6.32
C LEU A 335 -8.79 17.47 7.45
N GLY A 336 -8.19 18.10 8.47
CA GLY A 336 -8.90 18.67 9.61
C GLY A 336 -9.67 17.67 10.48
N GLY A 337 -10.27 18.18 11.56
CA GLY A 337 -11.05 17.37 12.50
C GLY A 337 -10.21 16.29 13.20
N ASP A 338 -10.68 15.04 13.20
CA ASP A 338 -9.98 13.89 13.79
C ASP A 338 -8.94 13.25 12.85
N TYR A 339 -8.62 13.86 11.71
CA TYR A 339 -7.59 13.37 10.78
C TYR A 339 -6.27 14.11 11.02
N ALA A 340 -5.14 13.40 10.95
CA ALA A 340 -3.83 14.04 10.91
C ALA A 340 -3.68 14.79 9.58
N ASP A 341 -3.22 16.04 9.63
CA ASP A 341 -2.90 16.82 8.44
C ASP A 341 -1.56 16.34 7.87
N PRO A 342 -1.54 15.78 6.65
CA PRO A 342 -0.30 15.20 6.16
C PRO A 342 0.72 16.27 5.77
N ASP A 343 1.99 15.95 5.93
CA ASP A 343 3.07 16.62 5.21
C ASP A 343 3.36 15.88 3.91
N GLN A 344 3.83 16.58 2.90
CA GLN A 344 4.30 16.05 1.62
C GLN A 344 5.81 15.99 1.63
N LEU A 345 6.34 14.77 1.78
CA LEU A 345 7.75 14.50 1.53
C LEU A 345 7.94 14.22 0.04
N THR A 346 8.89 14.90 -0.59
CA THR A 346 9.28 14.66 -1.97
C THR A 346 10.80 14.54 -2.07
N PHE A 347 11.29 13.48 -2.72
CA PHE A 347 12.65 13.43 -3.25
C PHE A 347 12.63 13.78 -4.74
N THR A 348 13.41 14.76 -5.17
CA THR A 348 13.41 15.26 -6.56
C THR A 348 14.77 15.07 -7.23
N GLN A 349 14.78 14.62 -8.49
CA GLN A 349 15.96 14.64 -9.35
C GLN A 349 15.58 15.22 -10.72
N THR A 350 16.43 16.08 -11.28
CA THR A 350 16.28 16.56 -12.67
C THR A 350 17.50 16.10 -13.46
N ARG A 351 17.26 15.37 -14.55
CA ARG A 351 18.33 14.80 -15.38
C ARG A 351 17.85 14.53 -16.81
N ASP A 352 18.80 14.28 -17.68
CA ASP A 352 18.54 13.79 -19.03
C ASP A 352 18.40 12.26 -19.01
N GLY A 353 17.49 11.74 -19.84
CA GLY A 353 17.21 10.33 -19.98
C GLY A 353 16.49 9.74 -18.77
N SER A 354 16.73 8.44 -18.55
CA SER A 354 16.06 7.62 -17.54
C SER A 354 16.37 8.03 -16.10
N GLY A 355 15.42 7.79 -15.19
CA GLY A 355 15.52 8.14 -13.77
C GLY A 355 15.48 6.91 -12.86
N LEU A 356 16.23 6.96 -11.75
CA LEU A 356 16.26 5.92 -10.73
C LEU A 356 16.18 6.57 -9.35
N PHE A 357 15.21 6.15 -8.54
CA PHE A 357 15.23 6.34 -7.09
C PHE A 357 15.44 5.00 -6.41
N VAL A 358 16.27 5.00 -5.38
CA VAL A 358 16.41 3.91 -4.42
C VAL A 358 16.33 4.54 -3.04
N THR A 359 15.34 4.13 -2.25
CA THR A 359 15.10 4.68 -0.92
C THR A 359 14.92 3.54 0.06
N LEU A 360 15.80 3.46 1.04
CA LEU A 360 15.66 2.53 2.16
C LEU A 360 14.70 3.14 3.19
N LEU A 361 13.71 2.37 3.63
CA LEU A 361 12.71 2.77 4.61
C LEU A 361 12.90 1.90 5.86
N VAL A 362 13.46 2.47 6.92
CA VAL A 362 13.83 1.73 8.13
C VAL A 362 12.86 2.03 9.27
N PRO A 363 11.95 1.10 9.62
CA PRO A 363 11.05 1.25 10.76
C PRO A 363 11.83 1.15 12.08
N PHE A 364 11.43 1.93 13.08
CA PHE A 364 12.01 1.84 14.44
C PHE A 364 11.03 2.30 15.51
N THR A 365 11.33 1.96 16.76
CA THR A 365 10.70 2.52 17.96
C THR A 365 11.78 3.09 18.87
N GLY A 366 11.50 4.21 19.54
CA GLY A 366 12.48 4.83 20.43
C GLY A 366 13.58 5.55 19.65
N ALA A 367 14.85 5.19 19.88
CA ALA A 367 15.98 5.86 19.24
C ALA A 367 16.10 5.51 17.75
N CYS A 368 16.32 6.54 16.92
CA CYS A 368 16.57 6.35 15.49
C CYS A 368 17.87 5.53 15.29
N PRO A 369 17.83 4.44 14.50
CA PRO A 369 18.99 3.57 14.31
C PRO A 369 20.09 4.25 13.49
N ASP A 370 21.34 3.84 13.71
CA ASP A 370 22.43 4.19 12.79
C ASP A 370 22.29 3.36 11.52
N VAL A 371 22.21 4.03 10.37
CA VAL A 371 21.93 3.41 9.07
C VAL A 371 22.90 3.94 8.03
N GLN A 372 23.56 3.04 7.32
CA GLN A 372 24.37 3.35 6.14
C GLN A 372 23.85 2.53 4.98
N ALA A 373 23.68 3.16 3.83
CA ALA A 373 23.29 2.50 2.60
C ALA A 373 24.10 3.09 1.45
N ARG A 374 24.69 2.24 0.62
CA ARG A 374 25.45 2.65 -0.55
C ARG A 374 25.31 1.64 -1.67
N PHE A 375 25.50 2.10 -2.90
CA PHE A 375 25.63 1.20 -4.03
C PHE A 375 26.89 0.34 -3.91
N LEU A 376 26.76 -0.91 -4.35
CA LEU A 376 27.86 -1.80 -4.63
C LEU A 376 28.04 -1.89 -6.15
N ASP A 377 29.28 -2.00 -6.59
CA ASP A 377 29.57 -2.32 -7.98
C ASP A 377 29.06 -3.73 -8.26
N VAL A 378 28.28 -3.86 -9.33
CA VAL A 378 27.78 -5.13 -9.82
C VAL A 378 28.43 -5.40 -11.16
N GLU A 379 28.96 -6.61 -11.32
CA GLU A 379 29.45 -7.11 -12.60
C GLU A 379 28.48 -8.15 -13.15
N ALA A 380 28.14 -8.07 -14.42
CA ALA A 380 27.40 -9.11 -15.15
C ALA A 380 27.90 -9.15 -16.60
N ASP A 381 27.99 -10.34 -17.20
CA ASP A 381 28.62 -10.55 -18.53
C ASP A 381 30.02 -9.89 -18.65
N ASP A 382 30.86 -10.08 -17.63
CA ASP A 382 32.23 -9.55 -17.57
C ASP A 382 32.35 -8.02 -17.71
N ARG A 383 31.25 -7.27 -17.42
CA ARG A 383 31.26 -5.81 -17.36
C ARG A 383 30.62 -5.30 -16.07
N ALA A 384 31.08 -4.13 -15.61
CA ALA A 384 30.33 -3.35 -14.65
C ALA A 384 29.00 -2.91 -15.27
N VAL A 385 27.91 -3.04 -14.53
CA VAL A 385 26.56 -2.64 -14.97
C VAL A 385 26.08 -1.43 -14.20
N ASP A 386 25.29 -0.59 -14.87
CA ASP A 386 24.69 0.58 -14.23
C ASP A 386 23.63 0.13 -13.20
N PRO A 387 23.46 0.83 -12.05
CA PRO A 387 22.39 0.54 -11.09
C PRO A 387 20.98 0.52 -11.72
N PHE A 388 20.77 1.24 -12.82
CA PHE A 388 19.54 1.19 -13.59
C PHE A 388 19.30 -0.17 -14.26
N GLU A 389 20.33 -0.96 -14.54
CA GLU A 389 20.24 -2.33 -15.05
C GLU A 389 20.18 -3.36 -13.91
N ILE A 390 21.07 -3.26 -12.92
CA ILE A 390 21.09 -4.12 -11.73
C ILE A 390 21.43 -3.27 -10.50
N THR A 391 20.50 -3.16 -9.56
CA THR A 391 20.74 -2.43 -8.30
C THR A 391 21.40 -3.37 -7.28
N GLY A 392 22.68 -3.14 -6.97
CA GLY A 392 23.40 -3.75 -5.86
C GLY A 392 23.55 -2.76 -4.69
N LEU A 393 23.21 -3.18 -3.47
CA LEU A 393 23.27 -2.35 -2.27
C LEU A 393 23.99 -3.06 -1.13
N GLU A 394 24.81 -2.31 -0.40
CA GLU A 394 25.22 -2.64 0.96
C GLU A 394 24.40 -1.80 1.93
N ILE A 395 23.80 -2.46 2.91
CA ILE A 395 22.98 -1.85 3.95
C ILE A 395 23.57 -2.23 5.30
N VAL A 396 23.90 -1.24 6.12
CA VAL A 396 24.39 -1.45 7.49
C VAL A 396 23.43 -0.76 8.46
N ILE A 397 22.79 -1.53 9.34
CA ILE A 397 21.86 -1.01 10.35
C ILE A 397 22.35 -1.45 11.73
N THR A 398 22.80 -0.50 12.55
CA THR A 398 23.30 -0.77 13.92
C THR A 398 24.37 -1.90 13.94
N GLY A 399 25.25 -1.89 12.94
CA GLY A 399 26.33 -2.89 12.79
C GLY A 399 25.95 -4.18 12.06
N GLN A 400 24.67 -4.46 11.85
CA GLN A 400 24.20 -5.56 11.01
C GLN A 400 24.40 -5.21 9.53
N ARG A 401 25.15 -6.03 8.78
CA ARG A 401 25.42 -5.82 7.34
C ARG A 401 24.56 -6.74 6.49
N ASP A 402 23.87 -6.17 5.52
CA ASP A 402 23.02 -6.86 4.56
C ASP A 402 23.49 -6.49 3.13
N VAL A 403 23.43 -7.45 2.20
CA VAL A 403 23.67 -7.20 0.76
C VAL A 403 22.42 -7.56 -0.02
N TYR A 404 21.99 -6.64 -0.88
CA TYR A 404 20.81 -6.77 -1.74
C TYR A 404 21.21 -6.62 -3.21
N VAL A 405 20.67 -7.49 -4.07
CA VAL A 405 20.81 -7.37 -5.53
C VAL A 405 19.44 -7.56 -6.18
N ASP A 406 19.09 -6.65 -7.09
CA ASP A 406 17.86 -6.71 -7.89
C ASP A 406 18.16 -6.44 -9.36
N THR A 407 17.98 -7.46 -10.19
CA THR A 407 18.11 -7.35 -11.63
C THR A 407 16.85 -6.75 -12.24
N HIS A 408 17.05 -5.74 -13.08
CA HIS A 408 15.96 -4.98 -13.69
C HIS A 408 15.76 -5.29 -15.18
N MET A 409 16.58 -6.20 -15.70
CA MET A 409 16.55 -6.74 -17.05
C MET A 409 15.48 -7.84 -17.16
N HIS A 410 15.02 -8.13 -18.38
CA HIS A 410 14.03 -9.19 -18.61
C HIS A 410 14.60 -10.61 -18.52
N TRP A 411 15.91 -10.75 -18.63
CA TRP A 411 16.64 -12.01 -18.45
C TRP A 411 17.63 -11.83 -17.31
N ASN A 412 17.86 -12.91 -16.55
CA ASN A 412 18.90 -12.90 -15.55
C ASN A 412 20.24 -13.20 -16.23
N LEU A 413 21.22 -12.37 -15.93
CA LEU A 413 22.62 -12.63 -16.25
C LEU A 413 23.30 -13.08 -14.96
N PRO A 414 24.26 -14.02 -15.04
CA PRO A 414 25.15 -14.28 -13.91
C PRO A 414 25.79 -12.97 -13.47
N TRP A 415 25.62 -12.64 -12.19
CA TRP A 415 26.12 -11.40 -11.62
C TRP A 415 27.07 -11.70 -10.46
N ARG A 416 27.96 -10.73 -10.18
CA ARG A 416 28.83 -10.69 -9.00
C ARG A 416 28.65 -9.34 -8.31
N CYS A 417 28.51 -9.37 -6.99
CA CYS A 417 28.32 -8.19 -6.17
C CYS A 417 28.98 -8.43 -4.80
N ALA A 418 30.05 -7.68 -4.51
CA ALA A 418 30.91 -7.92 -3.36
C ALA A 418 31.41 -9.38 -3.29
N GLU A 419 31.16 -10.10 -2.19
CA GLU A 419 31.52 -11.52 -2.03
C GLU A 419 30.49 -12.50 -2.63
N TYR A 420 29.39 -12.00 -3.18
CA TYR A 420 28.28 -12.81 -3.67
C TYR A 420 28.26 -12.92 -5.18
N SER A 421 27.70 -14.01 -5.66
CA SER A 421 27.40 -14.24 -7.06
C SER A 421 26.14 -15.06 -7.21
N GLY A 422 25.33 -14.77 -8.22
CA GLY A 422 24.07 -15.45 -8.45
C GLY A 422 23.58 -15.31 -9.89
N GLU A 423 22.47 -15.97 -10.20
CA GLU A 423 21.74 -15.89 -11.47
C GLU A 423 20.26 -15.57 -11.24
N GLU A 424 19.87 -15.35 -10.00
CA GLU A 424 18.53 -14.98 -9.59
C GLU A 424 18.27 -13.49 -9.84
N ARG A 425 16.99 -13.16 -10.02
CA ARG A 425 16.55 -11.77 -10.18
C ARG A 425 16.72 -10.96 -8.91
N LEU A 426 16.44 -11.60 -7.78
CA LEU A 426 16.41 -10.96 -6.47
C LEU A 426 17.26 -11.79 -5.51
N PHE A 427 18.22 -11.13 -4.88
CA PHE A 427 19.06 -11.70 -3.85
C PHE A 427 19.09 -10.79 -2.63
N HIS A 428 19.04 -11.41 -1.46
CA HIS A 428 19.29 -10.75 -0.19
C HIS A 428 20.09 -11.68 0.70
N SER A 429 21.07 -11.12 1.38
CA SER A 429 21.84 -11.79 2.44
C SER A 429 21.92 -10.88 3.66
N ARG A 430 21.96 -11.52 4.82
CA ARG A 430 22.14 -10.91 6.14
C ARG A 430 23.33 -11.57 6.81
N LEU A 431 24.38 -10.80 7.11
CA LEU A 431 25.68 -11.28 7.59
C LEU A 431 25.91 -11.08 9.09
#